data_AF-A0A9D1LDZ4-F1
#
_entry.id   AF-A0A9D1LDZ4-F1
#
_cell.length_a   1.000
_cell.length_b   1.000
_cell.length_c   1.000
_cell.angle_alpha   90.00
_cell.angle_beta   90.00
_cell.angle_gamma   90.00
#
_symmetry.space_group_name_H-M   'P 1'
#
loop_
_entity.id
_entity.type
_entity.pdbx_description
1 polymer ?
#
loop_
_entity_poly.entity_id
_entity_poly.type
_entity_poly.pdbx_seq_one_letter_code
_entity_poly.pdbx_strand_id
1 'polypeptide(L)'
;MELLNTFVNDANRYLWGVFFLIPLLCGTGIFYTIRLRLVQVRYFGLAARYLFGGASLFGKKADQSGMSSFQALATAVAAQVGTGNVAGTATAIVSGGPGALFWLWLAAFFGMATIFAEAVLALTFRTRDASGHIVGGPAYYITLGMGEKYRFLSYFFAVAIIVALGCIGNMVQSNSISLAMQSAFDIPLWISGLITAVLAGSVFFGGIGRLASVTEKLVPLMAATYLLGGSFVILCHWDQVLPAFELIFTAAFNPQAVGGGALGFTVAKAMQYGVARGLFSNEAGMGSTPHAHAIAKVEHPAQQGLVAIFGVFATVLIVTFTGIVILVTGVLDYQSTGIELTQRAYDVGLGQYGKGFVAICLFFFAYSTIIGWYFFA
;
A
#
# COMPACT_ATOMS: atom_id res chain seq x y z
N MET A 1 -21.96 7.07 -21.86
CA MET A 1 -20.95 6.19 -21.24
C MET A 1 -19.62 6.24 -22.00
N GLU A 2 -19.60 6.13 -23.33
CA GLU A 2 -18.33 6.20 -24.10
C GLU A 2 -17.56 7.52 -23.92
N LEU A 3 -18.23 8.68 -24.06
CA LEU A 3 -17.60 10.00 -23.84
C LEU A 3 -16.95 10.13 -22.45
N LEU A 4 -17.64 9.64 -21.42
CA LEU A 4 -17.12 9.63 -20.04
C LEU A 4 -15.88 8.70 -19.94
N ASN A 5 -15.96 7.50 -20.51
CA ASN A 5 -14.85 6.55 -20.51
C ASN A 5 -13.64 7.10 -21.27
N THR A 6 -13.83 7.72 -22.43
CA THR A 6 -12.74 8.35 -23.18
C THR A 6 -12.09 9.47 -22.37
N PHE A 7 -12.89 10.36 -21.79
CA PHE A 7 -12.37 11.43 -20.94
C PHE A 7 -11.58 10.91 -19.74
N VAL A 8 -12.12 9.92 -19.02
CA VAL A 8 -11.44 9.31 -17.87
C VAL A 8 -10.14 8.63 -18.30
N ASN A 9 -10.13 7.93 -19.45
CA ASN A 9 -8.94 7.26 -19.97
C ASN A 9 -7.85 8.25 -20.40
N ASP A 10 -8.24 9.36 -21.05
CA ASP A 10 -7.29 10.41 -21.44
C ASP A 10 -6.70 11.12 -20.23
N ALA A 11 -7.53 11.45 -19.24
CA ALA A 11 -7.08 12.02 -17.98
C ALA A 11 -6.13 11.06 -17.24
N ASN A 12 -6.47 9.76 -17.16
CA ASN A 12 -5.63 8.74 -16.56
C ASN A 12 -4.28 8.62 -17.30
N ARG A 13 -4.30 8.62 -18.63
CA ARG A 13 -3.10 8.56 -19.46
C ARG A 13 -2.20 9.78 -19.30
N TYR A 14 -2.78 10.96 -19.09
CA TYR A 14 -2.03 12.18 -18.81
C TYR A 14 -1.43 12.15 -17.40
N LEU A 15 -2.26 11.91 -16.38
CA LEU A 15 -1.87 11.94 -14.97
C LEU A 15 -0.82 10.89 -14.65
N TRP A 16 -1.10 9.64 -14.98
CA TRP A 16 -0.21 8.49 -14.77
C TRP A 16 0.70 8.24 -15.96
N GLY A 17 0.74 9.16 -16.92
CA GLY A 17 1.74 9.16 -17.97
C GLY A 17 3.14 9.40 -17.40
N VAL A 18 4.14 9.16 -18.23
CA VAL A 18 5.56 9.31 -17.88
C VAL A 18 5.94 10.77 -17.54
N PHE A 19 5.08 11.75 -17.86
CA PHE A 19 5.42 13.17 -17.81
C PHE A 19 4.86 13.95 -16.62
N PHE A 20 3.95 13.40 -15.81
CA PHE A 20 3.29 14.18 -14.74
C PHE A 20 3.46 13.60 -13.32
N LEU A 21 2.57 12.70 -12.87
CA LEU A 21 2.61 12.22 -11.47
C LEU A 21 3.87 11.42 -11.17
N ILE A 22 4.37 10.64 -12.14
CA ILE A 22 5.56 9.82 -11.96
C ILE A 22 6.80 10.70 -11.67
N PRO A 23 7.18 11.68 -12.53
CA PRO A 23 8.27 12.60 -12.22
C PRO A 23 8.04 13.41 -10.94
N LEU A 24 6.80 13.84 -10.67
CA LEU A 24 6.50 14.65 -9.49
C LEU A 24 6.71 13.85 -8.19
N LEU A 25 6.12 12.66 -8.08
CA LEU A 25 6.15 11.85 -6.86
C LEU A 25 7.51 11.17 -6.68
N CYS A 26 8.05 10.52 -7.71
CA CYS A 26 9.40 9.94 -7.64
C CYS A 26 10.47 11.01 -7.52
N GLY A 27 10.33 12.14 -8.22
CA GLY A 27 11.26 13.27 -8.11
C GLY A 27 11.26 13.88 -6.71
N THR A 28 10.10 13.98 -6.07
CA THR A 28 10.00 14.40 -4.65
C THR A 28 10.69 13.40 -3.73
N GLY A 29 10.49 12.10 -3.95
CA GLY A 29 11.20 11.06 -3.18
C GLY A 29 12.72 11.07 -3.39
N ILE A 30 13.19 11.32 -4.62
CA ILE A 30 14.62 11.51 -4.93
C ILE A 30 15.14 12.76 -4.22
N PHE A 31 14.41 13.88 -4.30
CA PHE A 31 14.76 15.13 -3.61
C PHE A 31 14.92 14.92 -2.12
N TYR A 32 13.94 14.30 -1.45
CA TYR A 32 14.04 13.99 -0.01
C TYR A 32 15.15 13.00 0.29
N THR A 33 15.34 11.99 -0.56
CA THR A 33 16.42 11.02 -0.41
C THR A 33 17.79 11.72 -0.39
N ILE A 34 18.04 12.64 -1.33
CA ILE A 34 19.29 13.40 -1.38
C ILE A 34 19.37 14.38 -0.20
N ARG A 35 18.30 15.16 0.04
CA ARG A 35 18.30 16.25 1.03
C ARG A 35 18.41 15.74 2.47
N LEU A 36 17.85 14.56 2.75
CA LEU A 36 17.92 13.84 4.01
C LEU A 36 19.11 12.86 4.06
N ARG A 37 19.99 12.89 3.05
CA ARG A 37 21.25 12.14 2.97
C ARG A 37 21.06 10.62 3.06
N LEU A 38 20.10 10.05 2.33
CA LEU A 38 19.75 8.62 2.34
C LEU A 38 19.25 8.14 3.72
N VAL A 39 18.27 8.85 4.31
CA VAL A 39 17.71 8.52 5.63
C VAL A 39 17.23 7.07 5.73
N GLN A 40 16.61 6.56 4.66
CA GLN A 40 16.08 5.20 4.57
C GLN A 40 17.17 4.11 4.58
N VAL A 41 18.42 4.46 4.28
CA VAL A 41 19.57 3.55 4.37
C VAL A 41 20.31 3.76 5.68
N ARG A 42 20.72 5.00 5.96
CA ARG A 42 21.56 5.34 7.14
C ARG A 42 20.91 5.01 8.47
N TYR A 43 19.60 5.22 8.58
CA TYR A 43 18.87 5.09 9.83
C TYR A 43 17.96 3.88 9.86
N PHE A 44 18.07 2.96 8.91
CA PHE A 44 17.22 1.76 8.84
C PHE A 44 17.34 0.90 10.12
N GLY A 45 18.56 0.67 10.60
CA GLY A 45 18.80 -0.08 11.84
C GLY A 45 18.25 0.63 13.09
N LEU A 46 18.33 1.97 13.13
CA LEU A 46 17.74 2.76 14.21
C LEU A 46 16.22 2.73 14.17
N ALA A 47 15.64 2.84 12.98
CA ALA A 47 14.21 2.71 12.74
C ALA A 47 13.71 1.31 13.20
N ALA A 48 14.48 0.25 12.94
CA ALA A 48 14.17 -1.10 13.42
C ALA A 48 14.16 -1.16 14.94
N ARG A 49 15.15 -0.54 15.58
CA ARG A 49 15.24 -0.48 17.05
C ARG A 49 14.07 0.31 17.66
N TYR A 50 13.63 1.41 17.04
CA TYR A 50 12.44 2.13 17.51
C TYR A 50 11.16 1.32 17.33
N LEU A 51 11.04 0.57 16.24
CA LEU A 51 9.92 -0.32 16.01
C LEU A 51 9.88 -1.44 17.05
N PHE A 52 10.95 -2.24 17.16
CA PHE A 52 10.97 -3.43 18.02
C PHE A 52 11.24 -3.12 19.50
N GLY A 53 11.92 -2.01 19.82
CA GLY A 53 12.24 -1.62 21.19
C GLY A 53 11.03 -1.10 21.99
N GLY A 54 9.94 -0.73 21.30
CA GLY A 54 8.67 -0.31 21.90
C GLY A 54 7.45 -1.11 21.42
N ALA A 55 7.64 -2.15 20.59
CA ALA A 55 6.56 -3.00 20.10
C ALA A 55 6.01 -3.86 21.23
N SER A 56 4.78 -3.55 21.65
CA SER A 56 4.00 -4.42 22.52
C SER A 56 2.63 -4.64 21.89
N LEU A 57 2.30 -5.91 21.61
CA LEU A 57 0.97 -6.34 21.17
C LEU A 57 -0.10 -6.20 22.27
N PHE A 58 0.34 -5.91 23.51
CA PHE A 58 -0.50 -5.61 24.68
C PHE A 58 -0.14 -4.25 25.28
N GLY A 59 0.24 -3.29 24.43
CA GLY A 59 0.59 -1.93 24.83
C GLY A 59 -0.56 -1.17 25.48
N LYS A 60 -0.27 0.03 25.99
CA LYS A 60 -1.31 0.93 26.52
C LYS A 60 -2.38 1.18 25.44
N LYS A 61 -3.65 1.16 25.85
CA LYS A 61 -4.78 1.44 24.96
C LYS A 61 -4.63 2.84 24.34
N ALA A 62 -4.90 2.96 23.05
CA ALA A 62 -5.06 4.24 22.39
C ALA A 62 -6.22 5.01 23.04
N ASP A 63 -6.02 6.31 23.24
CA ASP A 63 -6.96 7.20 23.92
C ASP A 63 -7.01 8.57 23.22
N GLN A 64 -7.73 9.54 23.81
CA GLN A 64 -7.83 10.90 23.27
C GLN A 64 -6.49 11.63 23.13
N SER A 65 -5.45 11.17 23.82
CA SER A 65 -4.10 11.72 23.73
C SER A 65 -3.23 11.04 22.66
N GLY A 66 -3.78 10.08 21.91
CA GLY A 66 -3.15 9.47 20.73
C GLY A 66 -2.78 7.99 20.88
N MET A 67 -2.00 7.50 19.92
CA MET A 67 -1.57 6.11 19.77
C MET A 67 -0.10 5.91 20.16
N SER A 68 0.29 4.68 20.50
CA SER A 68 1.72 4.31 20.53
C SER A 68 2.32 4.36 19.12
N SER A 69 3.65 4.47 19.00
CA SER A 69 4.32 4.42 17.68
C SER A 69 4.00 3.15 16.90
N PHE A 70 3.90 2.01 17.58
CA PHE A 70 3.53 0.74 16.94
C PHE A 70 2.07 0.73 16.48
N GLN A 71 1.13 1.22 17.29
CA GLN A 71 -0.28 1.34 16.89
C GLN A 71 -0.46 2.27 15.68
N ALA A 72 0.27 3.40 15.69
CA ALA A 72 0.29 4.32 14.56
C ALA A 72 0.87 3.66 13.29
N LEU A 73 1.97 2.91 13.42
CA LEU A 73 2.52 2.14 12.30
C LEU A 73 1.55 1.07 11.82
N ALA A 74 0.98 0.26 12.72
CA ALA A 74 0.04 -0.78 12.37
C ALA A 74 -1.18 -0.20 11.67
N THR A 75 -1.66 0.98 12.09
CA THR A 75 -2.77 1.67 11.43
C THR A 75 -2.38 2.18 10.03
N ALA A 76 -1.16 2.71 9.87
CA ALA A 76 -0.63 3.09 8.56
C ALA A 76 -0.48 1.87 7.63
N VAL A 77 0.10 0.78 8.13
CA VAL A 77 0.29 -0.47 7.37
C VAL A 77 -1.03 -1.15 7.05
N ALA A 78 -2.04 -1.08 7.92
CA ALA A 78 -3.38 -1.57 7.64
C ALA A 78 -3.98 -0.91 6.38
N ALA A 79 -3.78 0.41 6.24
CA ALA A 79 -4.18 1.16 5.05
C ALA A 79 -3.32 0.81 3.82
N GLN A 80 -1.99 0.72 3.99
CA GLN A 80 -1.06 0.50 2.89
C GLN A 80 -1.09 -0.93 2.33
N VAL A 81 -1.29 -1.94 3.18
CA VAL A 81 -1.28 -3.36 2.79
C VAL A 81 -2.70 -3.83 2.51
N GLY A 82 -3.07 -3.77 1.24
CA GLY A 82 -4.41 -4.06 0.75
C GLY A 82 -4.42 -4.79 -0.59
N THR A 83 -5.53 -4.64 -1.32
CA THR A 83 -5.68 -5.11 -2.71
C THR A 83 -4.54 -4.65 -3.62
N GLY A 84 -4.02 -3.43 -3.41
CA GLY A 84 -2.93 -2.87 -4.21
C GLY A 84 -1.67 -3.74 -4.22
N ASN A 85 -1.32 -4.35 -3.09
CA ASN A 85 -0.09 -5.13 -2.97
C ASN A 85 -0.20 -6.50 -3.64
N VAL A 86 -1.43 -7.02 -3.74
CA VAL A 86 -1.74 -8.35 -4.27
C VAL A 86 -2.18 -8.21 -5.73
N ALA A 87 -3.41 -7.74 -5.96
CA ALA A 87 -3.99 -7.57 -7.28
C ALA A 87 -3.30 -6.45 -8.08
N GLY A 88 -2.88 -5.36 -7.42
CA GLY A 88 -2.16 -4.28 -8.10
C GLY A 88 -0.79 -4.71 -8.63
N THR A 89 -0.05 -5.52 -7.86
CA THR A 89 1.21 -6.14 -8.29
C THR A 89 1.00 -7.07 -9.48
N ALA A 90 0.00 -7.97 -9.42
CA ALA A 90 -0.35 -8.84 -10.52
C ALA A 90 -0.69 -8.04 -11.80
N THR A 91 -1.48 -6.97 -11.65
CA THR A 91 -1.81 -6.06 -12.76
C THR A 91 -0.58 -5.38 -13.34
N ALA A 92 0.38 -4.97 -12.49
CA ALA A 92 1.63 -4.36 -12.94
C ALA A 92 2.46 -5.33 -13.78
N ILE A 93 2.59 -6.58 -13.35
CA ILE A 93 3.36 -7.62 -14.04
C ILE A 93 2.70 -7.97 -15.39
N VAL A 94 1.38 -8.13 -15.43
CA VAL A 94 0.66 -8.45 -16.67
C VAL A 94 0.72 -7.30 -17.66
N SER A 95 0.48 -6.07 -17.20
CA SER A 95 0.33 -4.92 -18.09
C SER A 95 1.66 -4.30 -18.51
N GLY A 96 2.63 -4.25 -17.59
CA GLY A 96 3.95 -3.67 -17.78
C GLY A 96 5.06 -4.68 -18.06
N GLY A 97 4.78 -5.98 -17.91
CA GLY A 97 5.78 -7.05 -17.95
C GLY A 97 6.44 -7.29 -16.59
N PRO A 98 7.20 -8.39 -16.42
CA PRO A 98 7.88 -8.72 -15.17
C PRO A 98 8.79 -7.61 -14.62
N GLY A 99 9.35 -6.79 -15.50
CA GLY A 99 10.20 -5.65 -15.16
C GLY A 99 9.49 -4.53 -14.40
N ALA A 100 8.15 -4.49 -14.42
CA ALA A 100 7.39 -3.54 -13.61
C ALA A 100 7.66 -3.71 -12.10
N LEU A 101 8.00 -4.92 -11.65
CA LEU A 101 8.30 -5.19 -10.25
C LEU A 101 9.58 -4.47 -9.77
N PHE A 102 10.59 -4.34 -10.63
CA PHE A 102 11.79 -3.54 -10.33
C PHE A 102 11.45 -2.06 -10.11
N TRP A 103 10.64 -1.49 -11.01
CA TRP A 103 10.22 -0.09 -10.92
C TRP A 103 9.31 0.17 -9.70
N LEU A 104 8.54 -0.84 -9.29
CA LEU A 104 7.77 -0.83 -8.05
C LEU A 104 8.69 -0.72 -6.83
N TRP A 105 9.76 -1.53 -6.76
CA TRP A 105 10.76 -1.45 -5.69
C TRP A 105 11.46 -0.10 -5.67
N LEU A 106 11.81 0.44 -6.83
CA LEU A 106 12.47 1.74 -6.94
C LEU A 106 11.56 2.88 -6.45
N ALA A 107 10.28 2.85 -6.83
CA ALA A 107 9.28 3.81 -6.34
C ALA A 107 9.13 3.73 -4.82
N ALA A 108 9.09 2.53 -4.24
CA ALA A 108 9.04 2.34 -2.80
C ALA A 108 10.32 2.80 -2.09
N PHE A 109 11.49 2.57 -2.69
CA PHE A 109 12.77 3.03 -2.14
C PHE A 109 12.81 4.54 -1.95
N PHE A 110 12.38 5.30 -2.96
CA PHE A 110 12.27 6.75 -2.87
C PHE A 110 11.07 7.19 -2.01
N GLY A 111 9.98 6.43 -2.03
CA GLY A 111 8.81 6.62 -1.18
C GLY A 111 9.13 6.55 0.32
N MET A 112 10.11 5.74 0.74
CA MET A 112 10.57 5.72 2.14
C MET A 112 11.09 7.09 2.62
N ALA A 113 11.73 7.88 1.75
CA ALA A 113 12.16 9.23 2.14
C ALA A 113 10.98 10.21 2.16
N THR A 114 10.02 10.07 1.24
CA THR A 114 8.80 10.87 1.22
C THR A 114 7.97 10.64 2.48
N ILE A 115 7.69 9.39 2.84
CA ILE A 115 6.86 9.06 4.00
C ILE A 115 7.49 9.54 5.31
N PHE A 116 8.83 9.51 5.40
CA PHE A 116 9.56 10.07 6.53
C PHE A 116 9.25 11.57 6.67
N ALA A 117 9.35 12.33 5.57
CA ALA A 117 9.09 13.76 5.57
C ALA A 117 7.61 14.06 5.90
N GLU A 118 6.67 13.32 5.30
CA GLU A 118 5.24 13.49 5.55
C GLU A 118 4.88 13.23 7.03
N ALA A 119 5.42 12.16 7.63
CA ALA A 119 5.21 11.84 9.04
C ALA A 119 5.82 12.89 9.98
N VAL A 120 7.02 13.40 9.68
CA VAL A 120 7.66 14.47 10.45
C VAL A 120 6.84 15.75 10.39
N LEU A 121 6.37 16.14 9.20
CA LEU A 121 5.52 17.32 9.03
C LEU A 121 4.20 17.17 9.77
N ALA A 122 3.55 16.01 9.66
CA ALA A 122 2.26 15.77 10.32
C ALA A 122 2.36 15.84 11.85
N LEU A 123 3.49 15.41 12.43
CA LEU A 123 3.75 15.58 13.87
C LEU A 123 4.12 17.01 14.27
N THR A 124 4.86 17.70 13.41
CA THR A 124 5.30 19.08 13.66
C THR A 124 4.12 20.05 13.66
N PHE A 125 3.14 19.82 12.79
CA PHE A 125 1.97 20.68 12.60
C PHE A 125 0.65 20.06 13.09
N ARG A 126 0.71 19.06 13.99
CA ARG A 126 -0.51 18.53 14.62
C ARG A 126 -1.13 19.55 15.57
N THR A 127 -2.44 19.48 15.74
CA THR A 127 -3.20 20.33 16.66
C THR A 127 -4.23 19.50 17.43
N ARG A 128 -5.08 20.15 18.21
CA ARG A 128 -6.25 19.54 18.84
C ARG A 128 -7.53 20.05 18.21
N ASP A 129 -8.50 19.16 18.03
CA ASP A 129 -9.84 19.53 17.63
C ASP A 129 -10.63 20.13 18.81
N ALA A 130 -11.87 20.56 18.55
CA ALA A 130 -12.75 21.15 19.56
C ALA A 130 -13.11 20.18 20.71
N SER A 131 -13.01 18.88 20.48
CA SER A 131 -13.21 17.82 21.48
C SER A 131 -11.92 17.40 22.19
N GLY A 132 -10.80 18.04 21.89
CA GLY A 132 -9.50 17.79 22.50
C GLY A 132 -8.71 16.63 21.87
N HIS A 133 -9.21 15.97 20.83
CA HIS A 133 -8.46 14.90 20.13
C HIS A 133 -7.30 15.49 19.35
N ILE A 134 -6.17 14.78 19.37
CA ILE A 134 -5.03 15.15 18.52
C ILE A 134 -5.38 14.84 17.07
N VAL A 135 -5.22 15.83 16.20
CA VAL A 135 -5.46 15.73 14.75
C VAL A 135 -4.25 16.29 14.00
N GLY A 136 -3.98 15.72 12.83
CA GLY A 136 -2.88 16.16 11.97
C GLY A 136 -2.93 15.46 10.63
N GLY A 137 -1.98 15.78 9.76
CA GLY A 137 -1.96 15.33 8.37
C GLY A 137 -1.84 16.52 7.41
N PRO A 138 -2.02 16.30 6.11
CA PRO A 138 -1.65 17.29 5.11
C PRO A 138 -2.44 18.58 5.14
N ALA A 139 -3.74 18.51 5.40
CA ALA A 139 -4.57 19.69 5.59
C ALA A 139 -3.97 20.65 6.65
N TYR A 140 -3.44 20.07 7.74
CA TYR A 140 -2.87 20.83 8.85
C TYR A 140 -1.49 21.40 8.53
N TYR A 141 -0.56 20.63 7.94
CA TYR A 141 0.74 21.20 7.58
C TYR A 141 0.66 22.19 6.40
N ILE A 142 -0.37 22.10 5.55
CA ILE A 142 -0.62 23.09 4.49
C ILE A 142 -1.07 24.41 5.13
N THR A 143 -2.06 24.37 6.02
CA THR A 143 -2.58 25.59 6.66
C THR A 143 -1.61 26.20 7.67
N LEU A 144 -1.07 25.39 8.59
CA LEU A 144 -0.22 25.85 9.69
C LEU A 144 1.24 26.04 9.27
N GLY A 145 1.72 25.30 8.25
CA GLY A 145 3.11 25.36 7.78
C GLY A 145 3.32 26.29 6.59
N MET A 146 2.48 26.21 5.56
CA MET A 146 2.62 27.08 4.37
C MET A 146 1.90 28.42 4.53
N GLY A 147 0.98 28.52 5.50
CA GLY A 147 0.24 29.73 5.85
C GLY A 147 -1.11 29.88 5.13
N GLU A 148 -1.90 30.85 5.58
CA GLU A 148 -3.29 31.08 5.15
C GLU A 148 -3.47 31.24 3.64
N LYS A 149 -2.45 31.72 2.92
CA LYS A 149 -2.47 31.85 1.45
C LYS A 149 -2.75 30.51 0.74
N TYR A 150 -2.34 29.39 1.33
CA TYR A 150 -2.49 28.05 0.75
C TYR A 150 -3.68 27.28 1.34
N ARG A 151 -4.54 27.94 2.13
CA ARG A 151 -5.70 27.31 2.77
C ARG A 151 -6.67 26.66 1.78
N PHE A 152 -6.80 27.20 0.58
CA PHE A 152 -7.61 26.58 -0.48
C PHE A 152 -7.13 25.16 -0.81
N LEU A 153 -5.81 24.90 -0.77
CA LEU A 153 -5.22 23.60 -1.06
C LEU A 153 -5.48 22.60 0.07
N SER A 154 -5.59 23.08 1.31
CA SER A 154 -6.02 22.25 2.44
C SER A 154 -7.48 21.81 2.31
N TYR A 155 -8.37 22.71 1.91
CA TYR A 155 -9.78 22.33 1.67
C TYR A 155 -9.90 21.37 0.49
N PHE A 156 -9.15 21.62 -0.59
CA PHE A 156 -9.07 20.70 -1.72
C PHE A 156 -8.57 19.33 -1.27
N PHE A 157 -7.48 19.25 -0.51
CA PHE A 157 -6.94 17.99 0.00
C PHE A 157 -7.96 17.26 0.87
N ALA A 158 -8.62 17.94 1.81
CA ALA A 158 -9.63 17.34 2.68
C ALA A 158 -10.80 16.74 1.89
N VAL A 159 -11.34 17.47 0.91
CA VAL A 159 -12.42 16.93 0.06
C VAL A 159 -11.91 15.78 -0.80
N ALA A 160 -10.73 15.91 -1.40
CA ALA A 160 -10.15 14.89 -2.26
C ALA A 160 -9.85 13.59 -1.50
N ILE A 161 -9.30 13.65 -0.27
CA ILE A 161 -8.96 12.47 0.51
C ILE A 161 -10.22 11.73 1.00
N ILE A 162 -11.27 12.47 1.39
CA ILE A 162 -12.57 11.87 1.78
C ILE A 162 -13.20 11.13 0.59
N VAL A 163 -13.21 11.74 -0.60
CA VAL A 163 -13.76 11.09 -1.80
C VAL A 163 -12.87 9.92 -2.25
N ALA A 164 -11.56 10.12 -2.28
CA ALA A 164 -10.61 9.12 -2.76
C ALA A 164 -10.58 7.87 -1.86
N LEU A 165 -10.50 8.04 -0.54
CA LEU A 165 -10.37 6.92 0.39
C LEU A 165 -11.71 6.45 0.93
N GLY A 166 -12.56 7.39 1.36
CA GLY A 166 -13.87 7.10 1.96
C GLY A 166 -14.88 6.51 0.98
N CYS A 167 -14.82 6.90 -0.30
CA CYS A 167 -15.73 6.38 -1.32
C CYS A 167 -15.02 5.42 -2.30
N ILE A 168 -14.12 5.96 -3.13
CA ILE A 168 -13.55 5.22 -4.27
C ILE A 168 -12.69 4.05 -3.79
N GLY A 169 -11.84 4.30 -2.80
CA GLY A 169 -10.98 3.29 -2.20
C GLY A 169 -11.78 2.12 -1.64
N ASN A 170 -12.76 2.40 -0.79
CA ASN A 170 -13.61 1.37 -0.20
C ASN A 170 -14.34 0.51 -1.25
N MET A 171 -14.74 1.09 -2.38
CA MET A 171 -15.30 0.33 -3.51
C MET A 171 -14.28 -0.65 -4.12
N VAL A 172 -13.04 -0.22 -4.34
CA VAL A 172 -11.99 -1.08 -4.93
C VAL A 172 -11.63 -2.25 -4.02
N GLN A 173 -11.51 -2.00 -2.71
CA GLN A 173 -11.18 -3.03 -1.72
C GLN A 173 -12.33 -4.04 -1.58
N SER A 174 -13.56 -3.57 -1.38
CA SER A 174 -14.74 -4.45 -1.23
C SER A 174 -15.05 -5.26 -2.49
N ASN A 175 -14.82 -4.70 -3.68
CA ASN A 175 -14.95 -5.43 -4.95
C ASN A 175 -13.94 -6.59 -5.02
N SER A 176 -12.68 -6.34 -4.66
CA SER A 176 -11.63 -7.34 -4.70
C SER A 176 -11.87 -8.49 -3.71
N ILE A 177 -12.35 -8.17 -2.50
CA ILE A 177 -12.83 -9.19 -1.53
C ILE A 177 -13.91 -10.06 -2.17
N SER A 178 -14.92 -9.43 -2.76
CA SER A 178 -16.08 -10.13 -3.31
C SER A 178 -15.69 -11.08 -4.44
N LEU A 179 -14.82 -10.62 -5.35
CA LEU A 179 -14.29 -11.45 -6.44
C LEU A 179 -13.44 -12.61 -5.92
N ALA A 180 -12.60 -12.38 -4.91
CA ALA A 180 -11.77 -13.42 -4.33
C ALA A 180 -12.60 -14.52 -3.65
N MET A 181 -13.62 -14.11 -2.91
CA MET A 181 -14.54 -15.02 -2.20
C MET A 181 -15.43 -15.80 -3.16
N GLN A 182 -15.90 -15.17 -4.22
CA GLN A 182 -16.64 -15.85 -5.28
C GLN A 182 -15.74 -16.89 -5.98
N SER A 183 -14.53 -16.51 -6.37
CA SER A 183 -13.59 -17.39 -7.08
C SER A 183 -13.13 -18.58 -6.24
N ALA A 184 -12.99 -18.42 -4.92
CA ALA A 184 -12.47 -19.46 -4.03
C ALA A 184 -13.55 -20.35 -3.41
N PHE A 185 -14.73 -19.80 -3.12
CA PHE A 185 -15.76 -20.46 -2.31
C PHE A 185 -17.16 -20.37 -2.91
N ASP A 186 -17.30 -19.86 -4.14
CA ASP A 186 -18.58 -19.62 -4.82
C ASP A 186 -19.57 -18.75 -4.03
N ILE A 187 -19.05 -17.92 -3.09
CA ILE A 187 -19.88 -17.01 -2.30
C ILE A 187 -20.39 -15.88 -3.21
N PRO A 188 -21.70 -15.62 -3.27
CA PRO A 188 -22.26 -14.51 -4.04
C PRO A 188 -21.65 -13.15 -3.64
N LEU A 189 -21.37 -12.32 -4.64
CA LEU A 189 -20.68 -11.02 -4.45
C LEU A 189 -21.34 -10.14 -3.38
N TRP A 190 -22.68 -10.05 -3.39
CA TRP A 190 -23.42 -9.22 -2.45
C TRP A 190 -23.33 -9.71 -1.00
N ILE A 191 -23.19 -11.03 -0.78
CA ILE A 191 -23.03 -11.62 0.56
C ILE A 191 -21.67 -11.23 1.13
N SER A 192 -20.60 -11.36 0.34
CA SER A 192 -19.25 -10.94 0.72
C SER A 192 -19.20 -9.44 1.06
N GLY A 193 -19.87 -8.62 0.26
CA GLY A 193 -20.02 -7.18 0.53
C GLY A 193 -20.77 -6.90 1.84
N LEU A 194 -21.90 -7.58 2.08
CA LEU A 194 -22.70 -7.42 3.30
C LEU A 194 -21.90 -7.81 4.56
N ILE A 195 -21.20 -8.96 4.53
CA ILE A 195 -20.37 -9.43 5.64
C ILE A 195 -19.26 -8.40 5.92
N THR A 196 -18.58 -7.93 4.87
CA THR A 196 -17.53 -6.90 5.00
C THR A 196 -18.09 -5.62 5.63
N ALA A 197 -19.26 -5.16 5.21
CA ALA A 197 -19.91 -3.96 5.74
C ALA A 197 -20.28 -4.11 7.22
N VAL A 198 -20.85 -5.24 7.63
CA VAL A 198 -21.20 -5.52 9.03
C VAL A 198 -19.95 -5.55 9.92
N LEU A 199 -18.91 -6.24 9.47
CA LEU A 199 -17.64 -6.32 10.20
C LEU A 199 -16.94 -4.97 10.29
N ALA A 200 -16.96 -4.16 9.23
CA ALA A 200 -16.36 -2.83 9.23
C ALA A 200 -17.14 -1.88 10.16
N GLY A 201 -18.48 -1.91 10.10
CA GLY A 201 -19.35 -1.15 10.99
C GLY A 201 -19.07 -1.44 12.47
N SER A 202 -18.86 -2.72 12.83
CA SER A 202 -18.52 -3.11 14.20
C SER A 202 -17.25 -2.43 14.74
N VAL A 203 -16.29 -2.11 13.87
CA VAL A 203 -15.06 -1.38 14.21
C VAL A 203 -15.31 0.11 14.26
N PHE A 204 -16.01 0.68 13.27
CA PHE A 204 -16.31 2.11 13.18
C PHE A 204 -17.06 2.63 14.40
N PHE A 205 -18.09 1.91 14.85
CA PHE A 205 -18.86 2.29 16.04
C PHE A 205 -18.05 2.22 17.35
N GLY A 206 -16.86 1.62 17.34
CA GLY A 206 -15.96 1.57 18.50
C GLY A 206 -14.95 2.71 18.59
N GLY A 207 -14.89 3.59 17.58
CA GLY A 207 -13.96 4.72 17.53
C GLY A 207 -12.48 4.34 17.39
N ILE A 208 -11.61 5.34 17.54
CA ILE A 208 -10.15 5.24 17.30
C ILE A 208 -9.50 4.15 18.18
N GLY A 209 -9.92 4.01 19.43
CA GLY A 209 -9.38 3.00 20.35
C GLY A 209 -9.64 1.57 19.89
N ARG A 210 -10.84 1.27 19.37
CA ARG A 210 -11.15 -0.07 18.80
C ARG A 210 -10.38 -0.30 17.51
N LEU A 211 -10.32 0.70 16.65
CA LEU A 211 -9.58 0.63 15.40
C LEU A 211 -8.11 0.29 15.63
N ALA A 212 -7.42 1.04 16.51
CA ALA A 212 -6.03 0.80 16.85
C ALA A 212 -5.80 -0.61 17.43
N SER A 213 -6.71 -1.11 18.27
CA SER A 213 -6.56 -2.45 18.86
C SER A 213 -6.84 -3.59 17.87
N VAL A 214 -7.68 -3.36 16.86
CA VAL A 214 -7.87 -4.31 15.78
C VAL A 214 -6.66 -4.31 14.86
N THR A 215 -6.18 -3.14 14.42
CA THR A 215 -5.06 -3.03 13.48
C THR A 215 -3.74 -3.54 14.09
N GLU A 216 -3.46 -3.25 15.36
CA GLU A 216 -2.21 -3.70 16.02
C GLU A 216 -2.04 -5.22 16.06
N LYS A 217 -3.16 -5.98 16.03
CA LYS A 217 -3.17 -7.45 16.05
C LYS A 217 -3.33 -8.05 14.67
N LEU A 218 -4.25 -7.48 13.88
CA LEU A 218 -4.63 -8.00 12.58
C LEU A 218 -3.48 -7.84 11.57
N VAL A 219 -2.77 -6.71 11.60
CA VAL A 219 -1.70 -6.42 10.63
C VAL A 219 -0.51 -7.38 10.72
N PRO A 220 0.09 -7.65 11.90
CA PRO A 220 1.14 -8.64 12.00
C PRO A 220 0.67 -10.05 11.59
N LEU A 221 -0.55 -10.43 11.99
CA LEU A 221 -1.11 -11.75 11.69
C LEU A 221 -1.30 -11.95 10.18
N MET A 222 -1.93 -10.98 9.50
CA MET A 222 -2.19 -11.08 8.06
C MET A 222 -0.88 -11.08 7.27
N ALA A 223 0.08 -10.21 7.62
CA ALA A 223 1.37 -10.15 6.93
C ALA A 223 2.17 -11.44 7.12
N ALA A 224 2.25 -11.95 8.35
CA ALA A 224 2.94 -13.21 8.64
C ALA A 224 2.30 -14.38 7.89
N THR A 225 0.98 -14.48 7.90
CA THR A 225 0.26 -15.57 7.21
C THR A 225 0.55 -15.56 5.71
N TYR A 226 0.43 -14.40 5.06
CA TYR A 226 0.69 -14.28 3.63
C TYR A 226 2.16 -14.57 3.27
N LEU A 227 3.11 -14.03 4.04
CA LEU A 227 4.53 -14.27 3.82
C LEU A 227 4.92 -15.73 4.04
N LEU A 228 4.33 -16.42 5.03
CA LEU A 228 4.56 -17.86 5.25
C LEU A 228 4.05 -18.69 4.07
N GLY A 229 2.82 -18.42 3.61
CA GLY A 229 2.27 -19.12 2.45
C GLY A 229 3.11 -18.87 1.18
N GLY A 230 3.49 -17.62 0.93
CA GLY A 230 4.35 -17.28 -0.21
C GLY A 230 5.75 -17.90 -0.08
N SER A 231 6.32 -17.95 1.13
CA SER A 231 7.61 -18.62 1.39
C SER A 231 7.52 -20.09 1.04
N PHE A 232 6.44 -20.77 1.43
CA PHE A 232 6.22 -22.17 1.10
C PHE A 232 6.18 -22.39 -0.42
N VAL A 233 5.40 -21.59 -1.15
CA VAL A 233 5.31 -21.70 -2.63
C VAL A 233 6.67 -21.46 -3.30
N ILE A 234 7.40 -20.45 -2.83
CA ILE A 234 8.74 -20.11 -3.32
C ILE A 234 9.71 -21.28 -3.06
N LEU A 235 9.66 -21.92 -1.90
CA LEU A 235 10.50 -23.08 -1.58
C LEU A 235 10.15 -24.29 -2.45
N CYS A 236 8.87 -24.51 -2.76
CA CYS A 236 8.45 -25.57 -3.70
C CYS A 236 8.94 -25.33 -5.13
N HIS A 237 9.23 -24.08 -5.50
CA HIS A 237 9.70 -23.67 -6.83
C HIS A 237 11.10 -23.02 -6.74
N TRP A 238 11.93 -23.50 -5.83
CA TRP A 238 13.22 -22.86 -5.50
C TRP A 238 14.12 -22.67 -6.73
N ASP A 239 14.14 -23.65 -7.63
CA ASP A 239 14.94 -23.62 -8.86
C ASP A 239 14.55 -22.47 -9.81
N GLN A 240 13.33 -21.93 -9.69
CA GLN A 240 12.82 -20.83 -10.50
C GLN A 240 13.08 -19.46 -9.87
N VAL A 241 13.56 -19.39 -8.63
CA VAL A 241 13.79 -18.10 -7.94
C VAL A 241 14.84 -17.26 -8.66
N LEU A 242 15.99 -17.85 -8.98
CA LEU A 242 17.06 -17.12 -9.67
C LEU A 242 16.65 -16.70 -11.10
N PRO A 243 16.05 -17.59 -11.94
CA PRO A 243 15.45 -17.19 -13.21
C PRO A 243 14.41 -16.07 -13.08
N ALA A 244 13.57 -16.08 -12.04
CA ALA A 244 12.57 -15.03 -11.83
C ALA A 244 13.23 -13.67 -11.57
N PHE A 245 14.30 -13.61 -10.77
CA PHE A 245 15.06 -12.37 -10.58
C PHE A 245 15.73 -11.90 -11.87
N GLU A 246 16.38 -12.80 -12.60
CA GLU A 246 16.98 -12.47 -13.91
C GLU A 246 15.94 -11.90 -14.87
N LEU A 247 14.75 -12.51 -14.91
CA LEU A 247 13.61 -12.07 -15.70
C LEU A 247 13.16 -10.66 -15.32
N ILE A 248 13.04 -10.36 -14.03
CA ILE A 248 12.66 -9.03 -13.53
C ILE A 248 13.66 -7.97 -14.00
N PHE A 249 14.95 -8.18 -13.77
CA PHE A 249 15.98 -7.21 -14.14
C PHE A 249 16.11 -7.05 -15.65
N THR A 250 16.10 -8.15 -16.40
CA THR A 250 16.16 -8.12 -17.87
C THR A 250 14.95 -7.41 -18.43
N ALA A 251 13.73 -7.74 -17.97
CA ALA A 251 12.52 -7.09 -18.45
C ALA A 251 12.40 -5.61 -18.04
N ALA A 252 13.08 -5.18 -16.97
CA ALA A 252 13.05 -3.79 -16.52
C ALA A 252 13.79 -2.85 -17.48
N PHE A 253 14.89 -3.31 -18.07
CA PHE A 253 15.77 -2.51 -18.94
C PHE A 253 15.72 -2.92 -20.41
N ASN A 254 15.36 -4.17 -20.70
CA ASN A 254 15.18 -4.70 -22.05
C ASN A 254 13.93 -5.62 -22.14
N PRO A 255 12.72 -5.07 -21.95
CA PRO A 255 11.47 -5.84 -21.99
C PRO A 255 11.19 -6.53 -23.34
N GLN A 256 11.73 -5.98 -24.43
CA GLN A 256 11.56 -6.55 -25.77
C GLN A 256 12.26 -7.91 -25.92
N ALA A 257 13.35 -8.15 -25.18
CA ALA A 257 14.05 -9.43 -25.16
C ALA A 257 13.27 -10.55 -24.45
N VAL A 258 12.28 -10.19 -23.62
CA VAL A 258 11.55 -11.14 -22.76
C VAL A 258 10.18 -11.49 -23.34
N GLY A 259 9.42 -10.50 -23.81
CA GLY A 259 8.05 -10.69 -24.31
C GLY A 259 7.91 -10.66 -25.83
N GLY A 260 9.01 -10.39 -26.55
CA GLY A 260 8.98 -9.99 -27.95
C GLY A 260 8.24 -8.65 -28.15
N GLY A 261 8.41 -8.01 -29.31
CA GLY A 261 7.64 -6.80 -29.65
C GLY A 261 6.13 -7.01 -29.67
N ALA A 262 5.67 -8.26 -29.72
CA ALA A 262 4.26 -8.66 -29.83
C ALA A 262 3.39 -8.28 -28.62
N LEU A 263 3.94 -8.30 -27.40
CA LEU A 263 3.21 -7.91 -26.18
C LEU A 263 3.21 -6.39 -25.94
N GLY A 264 3.89 -5.62 -26.79
CA GLY A 264 3.98 -4.16 -26.67
C GLY A 264 4.64 -3.69 -25.37
N PHE A 265 5.48 -4.53 -24.76
CA PHE A 265 6.24 -4.16 -23.56
C PHE A 265 7.40 -3.23 -23.93
N THR A 266 7.51 -2.14 -23.19
CA THR A 266 8.57 -1.14 -23.32
C THR A 266 9.06 -0.75 -21.94
N VAL A 267 10.27 -0.20 -21.84
CA VAL A 267 10.81 0.30 -20.56
C VAL A 267 9.87 1.35 -19.97
N ALA A 268 9.32 2.23 -20.82
CA ALA A 268 8.35 3.23 -20.41
C ALA A 268 7.08 2.60 -19.81
N LYS A 269 6.55 1.52 -20.41
CA LYS A 269 5.36 0.83 -19.89
C LYS A 269 5.65 0.09 -18.58
N ALA A 270 6.78 -0.61 -18.49
CA ALA A 270 7.22 -1.27 -17.27
C ALA A 270 7.37 -0.26 -16.12
N MET A 271 8.02 0.87 -16.39
CA MET A 271 8.16 1.97 -15.43
C MET A 271 6.81 2.58 -15.06
N GLN A 272 5.96 2.86 -16.04
CA GLN A 272 4.66 3.47 -15.81
C GLN A 272 3.80 2.62 -14.87
N TYR A 273 3.63 1.33 -15.19
CA TYR A 273 2.83 0.43 -14.36
C TYR A 273 3.50 0.11 -13.03
N GLY A 274 4.82 -0.10 -13.02
CA GLY A 274 5.57 -0.37 -11.79
C GLY A 274 5.51 0.78 -10.79
N VAL A 275 5.79 2.02 -11.25
CA VAL A 275 5.73 3.20 -10.40
C VAL A 275 4.30 3.51 -9.98
N ALA A 276 3.33 3.51 -10.92
CA ALA A 276 1.94 3.83 -10.59
C ALA A 276 1.36 2.86 -9.55
N ARG A 277 1.58 1.55 -9.73
CA ARG A 277 1.13 0.53 -8.77
C ARG A 277 1.96 0.53 -7.49
N GLY A 278 3.25 0.87 -7.55
CA GLY A 278 4.08 1.05 -6.36
C GLY A 278 3.60 2.17 -5.46
N LEU A 279 3.35 3.35 -6.03
CA LEU A 279 2.82 4.51 -5.29
C LEU A 279 1.44 4.23 -4.70
N PHE A 280 0.58 3.50 -5.43
CA PHE A 280 -0.70 3.05 -4.88
C PHE A 280 -0.55 2.00 -3.77
N SER A 281 0.44 1.11 -3.88
CA SER A 281 0.68 0.02 -2.92
C SER A 281 1.34 0.44 -1.61
N ASN A 282 2.04 1.58 -1.59
CA ASN A 282 2.74 2.06 -0.39
C ASN A 282 2.22 3.42 0.12
N GLU A 283 1.37 4.09 -0.65
CA GLU A 283 0.77 5.40 -0.35
C GLU A 283 1.77 6.52 -0.01
N ALA A 284 3.05 6.35 -0.33
CA ALA A 284 4.05 7.39 -0.14
C ALA A 284 3.80 8.55 -1.12
N GLY A 285 3.67 9.77 -0.60
CA GLY A 285 3.33 10.95 -1.40
C GLY A 285 1.83 11.09 -1.70
N MET A 286 0.98 10.19 -1.21
CA MET A 286 -0.48 10.34 -1.28
C MET A 286 -1.02 11.26 -0.17
N GLY A 287 -0.27 11.44 0.93
CA GLY A 287 -0.68 12.24 2.08
C GLY A 287 -1.73 11.59 3.00
N SER A 288 -2.05 10.31 2.80
CA SER A 288 -3.06 9.57 3.57
C SER A 288 -2.55 9.07 4.93
N THR A 289 -1.46 8.30 4.94
CA THR A 289 -0.87 7.71 6.15
C THR A 289 -0.34 8.70 7.21
N PRO A 290 0.02 9.96 6.89
CA PRO A 290 0.46 10.93 7.90
C PRO A 290 -0.60 11.21 8.98
N HIS A 291 -1.88 10.98 8.72
CA HIS A 291 -2.94 11.08 9.73
C HIS A 291 -2.72 10.11 10.90
N ALA A 292 -2.28 8.86 10.64
CA ALA A 292 -1.93 7.91 11.71
C ALA A 292 -0.66 8.34 12.45
N HIS A 293 0.35 8.80 11.73
CA HIS A 293 1.61 9.21 12.35
C HIS A 293 1.48 10.48 13.19
N ALA A 294 0.58 11.41 12.84
CA ALA A 294 0.34 12.65 13.59
C ALA A 294 -0.07 12.41 15.04
N ILE A 295 -0.81 11.33 15.30
CA ILE A 295 -1.33 11.02 16.63
C ILE A 295 -0.40 10.09 17.44
N ALA A 296 0.80 9.81 16.95
CA ALA A 296 1.79 9.03 17.68
C ALA A 296 2.36 9.80 18.87
N LYS A 297 2.49 9.11 20.01
CA LYS A 297 3.15 9.62 21.23
C LYS A 297 4.65 9.38 21.12
N VAL A 298 5.38 10.37 20.59
CA VAL A 298 6.84 10.39 20.48
C VAL A 298 7.43 11.66 21.05
N GLU A 299 8.67 11.59 21.50
CA GLU A 299 9.39 12.76 22.05
C GLU A 299 9.86 13.70 20.96
N HIS A 300 10.27 13.15 19.82
CA HIS A 300 10.77 13.92 18.68
C HIS A 300 10.13 13.43 17.37
N PRO A 301 9.64 14.31 16.48
CA PRO A 301 8.97 13.93 15.23
C PRO A 301 9.75 12.93 14.37
N ALA A 302 11.08 13.08 14.31
CA ALA A 302 11.95 12.18 13.56
C ALA A 302 11.89 10.71 14.04
N GLN A 303 11.59 10.44 15.31
CA GLN A 303 11.43 9.06 15.80
C GLN A 303 10.29 8.36 15.06
N GLN A 304 9.14 9.02 14.94
CA GLN A 304 8.01 8.46 14.20
C GLN A 304 8.23 8.50 12.68
N GLY A 305 8.92 9.51 12.15
CA GLY A 305 9.34 9.53 10.75
C GLY A 305 10.16 8.29 10.39
N LEU A 306 11.10 7.90 11.26
CA LEU A 306 11.88 6.66 11.09
C LEU A 306 11.00 5.41 11.16
N VAL A 307 10.01 5.38 12.06
CA VAL A 307 9.03 4.27 12.12
C VAL A 307 8.19 4.20 10.84
N ALA A 308 7.81 5.34 10.24
CA ALA A 308 7.01 5.37 9.01
C ALA A 308 7.72 4.73 7.80
N ILE A 309 9.06 4.76 7.76
CA ILE A 309 9.87 4.05 6.75
C ILE A 309 9.55 2.55 6.74
N PHE A 310 9.32 1.95 7.92
CA PHE A 310 8.97 0.53 8.02
C PHE A 310 7.61 0.21 7.40
N GLY A 311 6.69 1.17 7.34
CA GLY A 311 5.38 0.96 6.71
C GLY A 311 5.54 0.69 5.21
N VAL A 312 6.32 1.55 4.54
CA VAL A 312 6.67 1.35 3.12
C VAL A 312 7.50 0.08 2.95
N PHE A 313 8.47 -0.21 3.82
CA PHE A 313 9.25 -1.44 3.72
C PHE A 313 8.38 -2.72 3.84
N ALA A 314 7.39 -2.73 4.73
CA ALA A 314 6.46 -3.86 4.84
C ALA A 314 5.70 -4.11 3.53
N THR A 315 5.28 -3.05 2.84
CA THR A 315 4.61 -3.18 1.53
C THR A 315 5.54 -3.78 0.48
N VAL A 316 6.83 -3.43 0.49
CA VAL A 316 7.86 -3.99 -0.41
C VAL A 316 8.00 -5.50 -0.21
N LEU A 317 7.90 -6.00 1.02
CA LEU A 317 7.91 -7.44 1.28
C LEU A 317 6.71 -8.12 0.63
N ILE A 318 5.49 -7.60 0.88
CA ILE A 318 4.26 -8.22 0.34
C ILE A 318 4.23 -8.23 -1.19
N VAL A 319 4.58 -7.11 -1.84
CA VAL A 319 4.61 -7.02 -3.31
C VAL A 319 5.71 -7.90 -3.91
N THR A 320 6.87 -8.00 -3.25
CA THR A 320 7.95 -8.89 -3.70
C THR A 320 7.51 -10.34 -3.63
N PHE A 321 6.93 -10.79 -2.51
CA PHE A 321 6.42 -12.15 -2.39
C PHE A 321 5.33 -12.45 -3.41
N THR A 322 4.38 -11.53 -3.59
CA THR A 322 3.33 -11.67 -4.61
C THR A 322 3.92 -11.82 -6.01
N GLY A 323 4.84 -10.93 -6.38
CA GLY A 323 5.46 -10.94 -7.70
C GLY A 323 6.31 -12.19 -7.94
N ILE A 324 7.14 -12.57 -6.97
CA ILE A 324 7.98 -13.76 -7.08
C ILE A 324 7.11 -15.02 -7.16
N VAL A 325 6.06 -15.17 -6.33
CA VAL A 325 5.13 -16.31 -6.41
C VAL A 325 4.50 -16.42 -7.80
N ILE A 326 4.06 -15.31 -8.40
CA ILE A 326 3.50 -15.31 -9.76
C ILE A 326 4.54 -15.79 -10.79
N LEU A 327 5.80 -15.34 -10.67
CA LEU A 327 6.84 -15.66 -11.64
C LEU A 327 7.36 -17.10 -11.50
N VAL A 328 7.63 -17.57 -10.28
CA VAL A 328 8.21 -18.91 -10.04
C VAL A 328 7.23 -20.04 -10.32
N THR A 329 5.92 -19.78 -10.26
CA THR A 329 4.87 -20.76 -10.58
C THR A 329 4.57 -20.83 -12.07
N GLY A 330 5.10 -19.92 -12.88
CA GLY A 330 4.94 -19.93 -14.34
C GLY A 330 3.52 -19.65 -14.84
N VAL A 331 2.62 -19.15 -13.98
CA VAL A 331 1.19 -18.93 -14.31
C VAL A 331 0.92 -17.68 -15.15
N LEU A 332 1.94 -16.92 -15.52
CA LEU A 332 1.80 -15.64 -16.21
C LEU A 332 1.33 -15.84 -17.66
N ASP A 333 0.01 -15.87 -17.85
CA ASP A 333 -0.67 -16.07 -19.14
C ASP A 333 -0.96 -14.76 -19.90
N TYR A 334 -0.72 -13.61 -19.27
CA TYR A 334 -1.05 -12.27 -19.76
C TYR A 334 -2.54 -12.04 -20.11
N GLN A 335 -3.43 -12.92 -19.66
CA GLN A 335 -4.87 -12.83 -19.84
C GLN A 335 -5.57 -12.61 -18.50
N SER A 336 -5.22 -13.42 -17.50
CA SER A 336 -5.67 -13.25 -16.13
C SER A 336 -4.89 -12.12 -15.45
N THR A 337 -5.56 -11.36 -14.59
CA THR A 337 -4.96 -10.22 -13.90
C THR A 337 -5.52 -10.07 -12.49
N GLY A 338 -4.95 -9.17 -11.71
CA GLY A 338 -5.47 -8.84 -10.40
C GLY A 338 -5.47 -10.03 -9.44
N ILE A 339 -6.59 -10.22 -8.75
CA ILE A 339 -6.72 -11.28 -7.75
C ILE A 339 -6.77 -12.67 -8.37
N GLU A 340 -7.35 -12.81 -9.56
CA GLU A 340 -7.48 -14.10 -10.24
C GLU A 340 -6.10 -14.71 -10.54
N LEU A 341 -5.19 -13.92 -11.11
CA LEU A 341 -3.83 -14.37 -11.40
C LEU A 341 -3.08 -14.77 -10.12
N THR A 342 -3.25 -14.00 -9.05
CA THR A 342 -2.60 -14.33 -7.77
C THR A 342 -3.16 -15.63 -7.19
N GLN A 343 -4.48 -15.83 -7.24
CA GLN A 343 -5.11 -17.07 -6.82
C GLN A 343 -4.61 -18.27 -7.63
N ARG A 344 -4.45 -18.14 -8.95
CA ARG A 344 -3.86 -19.19 -9.80
C ARG A 344 -2.42 -19.52 -9.40
N ALA A 345 -1.59 -18.51 -9.13
CA ALA A 345 -0.21 -18.73 -8.70
C ALA A 345 -0.15 -19.59 -7.42
N TYR A 346 -0.96 -19.24 -6.43
CA TYR A 346 -1.03 -20.01 -5.19
C TYR A 346 -1.71 -21.37 -5.35
N ASP A 347 -2.62 -21.54 -6.31
CA ASP A 347 -3.22 -22.85 -6.64
C ASP A 347 -2.17 -23.83 -7.15
N VAL A 348 -1.20 -23.35 -7.97
CA VAL A 348 -0.05 -24.16 -8.40
C VAL A 348 0.84 -24.56 -7.23
N GLY A 349 1.09 -23.63 -6.30
CA GLY A 349 2.00 -23.87 -5.18
C GLY A 349 1.41 -24.63 -3.99
N LEU A 350 0.13 -24.42 -3.68
CA LEU A 350 -0.57 -24.98 -2.51
C LEU A 350 -1.63 -26.04 -2.88
N GLY A 351 -1.79 -26.34 -4.17
CA GLY A 351 -2.86 -27.19 -4.68
C GLY A 351 -4.23 -26.60 -4.37
N GLN A 352 -5.21 -27.46 -4.11
CA GLN A 352 -6.62 -27.11 -3.89
C GLN A 352 -6.89 -26.04 -2.80
N TYR A 353 -5.93 -25.78 -1.91
CA TYR A 353 -6.06 -24.78 -0.85
C TYR A 353 -5.62 -23.38 -1.29
N GLY A 354 -4.96 -23.24 -2.44
CA GLY A 354 -4.32 -22.00 -2.87
C GLY A 354 -5.28 -20.83 -3.05
N LYS A 355 -6.39 -21.06 -3.78
CA LYS A 355 -7.41 -20.02 -4.00
C LYS A 355 -8.04 -19.54 -2.69
N GLY A 356 -8.38 -20.48 -1.81
CA GLY A 356 -8.96 -20.21 -0.49
C GLY A 356 -8.01 -19.46 0.44
N PHE A 357 -6.74 -19.86 0.45
CA PHE A 357 -5.68 -19.18 1.20
C PHE A 357 -5.55 -17.72 0.79
N VAL A 358 -5.44 -17.44 -0.51
CA VAL A 358 -5.33 -16.07 -1.04
C VAL A 358 -6.60 -15.27 -0.77
N ALA A 359 -7.79 -15.87 -0.89
CA ALA A 359 -9.06 -15.19 -0.60
C ALA A 359 -9.14 -14.73 0.85
N ILE A 360 -8.76 -15.60 1.80
CA ILE A 360 -8.74 -15.27 3.24
C ILE A 360 -7.70 -14.18 3.53
N CYS A 361 -6.48 -14.31 2.98
CA CYS A 361 -5.44 -13.29 3.14
C CYS A 361 -5.88 -11.93 2.58
N LEU A 362 -6.43 -11.92 1.36
CA LEU A 362 -6.93 -10.70 0.73
C LEU A 362 -8.08 -10.09 1.52
N PHE A 363 -8.98 -10.91 2.07
CA PHE A 363 -10.05 -10.41 2.94
C PHE A 363 -9.47 -9.59 4.08
N PHE A 364 -8.49 -10.12 4.82
CA PHE A 364 -7.88 -9.38 5.91
C PHE A 364 -7.12 -8.13 5.44
N PHE A 365 -6.39 -8.20 4.32
CA PHE A 365 -5.67 -7.05 3.75
C PHE A 365 -6.64 -5.94 3.34
N ALA A 366 -7.63 -6.27 2.51
CA ALA A 366 -8.59 -5.29 2.02
C ALA A 366 -9.50 -4.77 3.14
N TYR A 367 -9.88 -5.62 4.10
CA TYR A 367 -10.60 -5.23 5.30
C TYR A 367 -9.79 -4.27 6.18
N SER A 368 -8.50 -4.55 6.41
CA SER A 368 -7.62 -3.66 7.15
C SER A 368 -7.48 -2.30 6.47
N THR A 369 -7.47 -2.29 5.13
CA THR A 369 -7.43 -1.05 4.37
C THR A 369 -8.70 -0.24 4.52
N ILE A 370 -9.88 -0.88 4.42
CA ILE A 370 -11.18 -0.22 4.63
C ILE A 370 -11.24 0.45 6.00
N ILE A 371 -10.80 -0.24 7.05
CA ILE A 371 -10.79 0.35 8.39
C ILE A 371 -9.76 1.47 8.55
N GLY A 372 -8.57 1.32 7.96
CA GLY A 372 -7.52 2.35 8.00
C GLY A 372 -7.92 3.64 7.26
N TRP A 373 -8.52 3.51 6.08
CA TRP A 373 -8.99 4.63 5.27
C TRP A 373 -10.16 5.38 5.89
N TYR A 374 -11.04 4.70 6.62
CA TYR A 374 -12.05 5.37 7.44
C TYR A 374 -11.43 6.31 8.50
N PHE A 375 -10.26 5.97 9.03
CA PHE A 375 -9.59 6.82 10.01
C PHE A 375 -8.83 8.00 9.36
N PHE A 376 -8.46 7.88 8.09
CA PHE A 376 -7.76 8.96 7.36
C PHE A 376 -8.72 9.98 6.74
N ALA A 377 -9.92 9.54 6.34
CA ALA A 377 -11.01 10.39 5.87
C ALA A 377 -11.70 11.05 7.07
#